data_AF-A0A2K3PSF9-F1
#
_entry.id   AF-A0A2K3PSF9-F1
#
_cell.length_a   1.000
_cell.length_b   1.000
_cell.length_c   1.000
_cell.angle_alpha   90.00
_cell.angle_beta   90.00
_cell.angle_gamma   90.00
#
_symmetry.space_group_name_H-M   'P 1'
#
loop_
_entity.id
_entity.type
_entity.pdbx_description
1 polymer ?
#
loop_
_entity_poly.entity_id
_entity_poly.type
_entity_poly.pdbx_seq_one_letter_code
_entity_poly.pdbx_strand_id
1 'polypeptide(L)'
;MPGRSVDKSATPFIPGEEDKLETEARKILGRLDGAGKAFVEQDDLRVSATCNRVPVKMAIDGHAACVSLKFERQPAPSARRCRDALRRFTAQAQTLGCPSAPSPPIMVYDEEARPRPRLDGDLRNGNTFSGIFDLKRTALSHNTVIYHLY
;
A
#
# COMPACT_ATOMS: atom_id res chain seq x y z
N MET A 1 -21.11 -12.42 24.83
CA MET A 1 -19.90 -13.27 24.80
C MET A 1 -18.68 -12.36 24.89
N PRO A 2 -17.94 -12.33 26.00
CA PRO A 2 -16.79 -11.45 26.18
C PRO A 2 -15.61 -11.92 25.32
N GLY A 3 -14.84 -10.93 24.82
CA GLY A 3 -13.80 -11.08 23.81
C GLY A 3 -12.75 -12.14 24.14
N ARG A 4 -12.57 -13.10 23.23
CA ARG A 4 -11.50 -14.09 23.30
C ARG A 4 -10.33 -13.67 22.42
N SER A 5 -9.20 -13.47 23.11
CA SER A 5 -7.82 -13.71 22.67
C SER A 5 -7.39 -13.10 21.32
N VAL A 6 -6.57 -12.06 21.40
CA VAL A 6 -5.46 -11.91 20.44
C VAL A 6 -4.60 -13.15 20.63
N ASP A 7 -4.90 -14.18 19.84
CA ASP A 7 -4.10 -15.39 19.80
C ASP A 7 -2.68 -15.01 19.33
N LYS A 8 -1.64 -15.64 19.88
CA LYS A 8 -0.25 -15.35 19.45
C LYS A 8 0.04 -15.90 18.05
N SER A 9 -0.97 -16.46 17.39
CA SER A 9 -0.96 -17.05 16.06
C SER A 9 -1.47 -16.06 15.02
N ALA A 10 -1.02 -16.22 13.77
CA ALA A 10 -1.60 -15.49 12.66
C ALA A 10 -2.99 -16.06 12.33
N THR A 11 -3.97 -15.20 12.09
CA THR A 11 -5.28 -15.57 11.54
C THR A 11 -5.28 -15.31 10.03
N PRO A 12 -5.34 -16.35 9.18
CA PRO A 12 -5.23 -16.21 7.73
C PRO A 12 -6.55 -15.82 7.07
N PHE A 13 -7.36 -14.99 7.74
CA PHE A 13 -8.64 -14.56 7.24
C PHE A 13 -9.10 -13.28 7.95
N ILE A 14 -9.53 -12.30 7.17
CA ILE A 14 -10.22 -11.11 7.65
C ILE A 14 -11.48 -10.92 6.81
N PRO A 15 -12.69 -11.01 7.40
CA PRO A 15 -13.94 -10.96 6.65
C PRO A 15 -14.07 -9.70 5.78
N GLY A 16 -14.27 -9.89 4.47
CA GLY A 16 -14.58 -8.83 3.51
C GLY A 16 -13.41 -7.92 3.11
N GLU A 17 -12.21 -8.09 3.67
CA GLU A 17 -11.06 -7.24 3.31
C GLU A 17 -10.49 -7.58 1.93
N GLU A 18 -10.54 -8.84 1.52
CA GLU A 18 -10.06 -9.26 0.20
C GLU A 18 -10.94 -8.69 -0.92
N ASP A 19 -12.26 -8.86 -0.82
CA ASP A 19 -13.23 -8.32 -1.78
C ASP A 19 -13.15 -6.79 -1.89
N LYS A 20 -12.96 -6.09 -0.76
CA LYS A 20 -12.75 -4.64 -0.74
C LYS A 20 -11.47 -4.26 -1.45
N LEU A 21 -10.35 -4.93 -1.15
CA LEU A 21 -9.07 -4.59 -1.75
C LEU A 21 -9.11 -4.75 -3.28
N GLU A 22 -9.82 -5.77 -3.77
CA GLU A 22 -9.96 -6.03 -5.20
C GLU A 22 -10.85 -5.00 -5.92
N THR A 23 -11.92 -4.55 -5.27
CA THR A 23 -12.88 -3.60 -5.86
C THR A 23 -12.46 -2.14 -5.68
N GLU A 24 -12.03 -1.74 -4.48
CA GLU A 24 -11.65 -0.36 -4.17
C GLU A 24 -10.41 0.09 -4.94
N ALA A 25 -9.44 -0.81 -5.16
CA ALA A 25 -8.24 -0.50 -5.94
C ALA A 25 -8.57 -0.05 -7.37
N ARG A 26 -9.56 -0.66 -8.02
CA ARG A 26 -10.00 -0.29 -9.38
C ARG A 26 -10.62 1.09 -9.43
N LYS A 27 -11.32 1.49 -8.37
CA LYS A 27 -11.93 2.82 -8.25
C LYS A 27 -10.90 3.90 -7.89
N ILE A 28 -10.02 3.63 -6.93
CA ILE A 28 -8.97 4.56 -6.48
C ILE A 28 -7.98 4.88 -7.61
N LEU A 29 -7.57 3.87 -8.38
CA LEU A 29 -6.66 4.03 -9.52
C LEU A 29 -7.39 4.39 -10.82
N GLY A 30 -8.72 4.48 -10.77
CA GLY A 30 -9.53 4.95 -11.89
C GLY A 30 -9.38 6.45 -12.14
N ARG A 31 -10.39 7.03 -12.77
CA ARG A 31 -10.44 8.46 -13.08
C ARG A 31 -11.85 9.01 -12.93
N LEU A 32 -11.99 10.32 -12.99
CA LEU A 32 -13.28 10.95 -13.23
C LEU A 32 -13.59 10.94 -14.74
N ASP A 33 -14.87 10.91 -15.10
CA ASP A 33 -15.32 11.10 -16.47
C ASP A 33 -14.98 12.52 -16.98
N GLY A 34 -15.10 12.74 -18.29
CA GLY A 34 -14.75 14.03 -18.90
C GLY A 34 -15.55 15.22 -18.35
N ALA A 35 -16.72 14.96 -17.73
CA ALA A 35 -17.56 15.98 -17.11
C ALA A 35 -17.30 16.16 -15.60
N GLY A 36 -16.48 15.31 -14.98
CA GLY A 36 -16.21 15.34 -13.54
C GLY A 36 -17.39 14.92 -12.65
N LYS A 37 -18.36 14.17 -13.18
CA LYS A 37 -19.61 13.79 -12.51
C LYS A 37 -19.69 12.32 -12.13
N ALA A 38 -18.87 11.46 -12.73
CA ALA A 38 -18.87 10.03 -12.47
C ALA A 38 -17.45 9.46 -12.34
N PHE A 39 -17.32 8.38 -11.58
CA PHE A 39 -16.09 7.60 -11.52
C PHE A 39 -16.04 6.60 -12.67
N VAL A 40 -14.89 6.49 -13.31
CA VAL A 40 -14.57 5.48 -14.32
C VAL A 40 -13.47 4.60 -13.73
N GLU A 41 -13.80 3.33 -13.48
CA GLU A 41 -12.87 2.37 -12.89
C GLU A 41 -11.74 1.98 -13.85
N GLN A 42 -10.65 1.47 -13.29
CA GLN A 42 -9.57 0.87 -14.07
C GLN A 42 -9.88 -0.60 -14.36
N ASP A 43 -10.56 -0.86 -15.47
CA ASP A 43 -11.07 -2.20 -15.82
C ASP A 43 -10.00 -3.24 -16.13
N ASP A 44 -8.84 -2.80 -16.62
CA ASP A 44 -7.71 -3.69 -16.93
C ASP A 44 -6.88 -4.06 -15.70
N LEU A 45 -7.18 -3.48 -14.53
CA LEU A 45 -6.51 -3.81 -13.28
C LEU A 45 -7.10 -5.07 -12.65
N ARG A 46 -6.32 -6.16 -12.69
CA ARG A 46 -6.63 -7.39 -11.96
C ARG A 46 -5.86 -7.41 -10.65
N VAL A 47 -6.58 -7.50 -9.54
CA VAL A 47 -6.03 -7.63 -8.19
C VAL A 47 -6.41 -9.01 -7.66
N SER A 48 -5.48 -9.66 -6.97
CA SER A 48 -5.73 -10.87 -6.20
C SER A 48 -5.16 -10.64 -4.80
N ALA A 49 -6.02 -10.71 -3.80
CA ALA A 49 -5.68 -10.36 -2.42
C ALA A 49 -5.62 -11.60 -1.51
N THR A 50 -4.81 -11.52 -0.46
CA THR A 50 -4.89 -12.45 0.67
C THR A 50 -4.59 -11.69 1.95
N CYS A 51 -5.58 -11.61 2.85
CA CYS A 51 -5.53 -10.74 4.01
C CYS A 51 -5.36 -11.55 5.30
N ASN A 52 -4.22 -11.34 5.97
CA ASN A 52 -3.84 -12.07 7.17
C ASN A 52 -3.77 -11.11 8.36
N ARG A 53 -4.43 -11.46 9.47
CA ARG A 53 -4.25 -10.75 10.74
C ARG A 53 -3.10 -11.38 11.49
N VAL A 54 -2.09 -10.57 11.79
CA VAL A 54 -0.91 -11.00 12.53
C VAL A 54 -0.86 -10.27 13.88
N PRO A 55 -0.53 -10.96 14.99
CA PRO A 55 -0.32 -10.31 16.28
C PRO A 55 1.01 -9.57 16.23
N VAL A 56 1.00 -8.38 15.63
CA VAL A 56 2.18 -7.52 15.58
C VAL A 56 2.34 -6.89 16.96
N LYS A 57 3.02 -7.59 17.86
CA LYS A 57 3.36 -7.11 19.22
C LYS A 57 4.12 -5.78 19.24
N MET A 58 4.49 -5.24 18.07
CA MET A 58 5.50 -4.19 17.90
C MET A 58 5.15 -3.15 16.82
N ALA A 59 3.92 -3.11 16.31
CA ALA A 59 3.37 -1.99 15.57
C ALA A 59 1.89 -1.94 15.93
N ILE A 60 1.54 -1.11 16.91
CA ILE A 60 0.17 -1.03 17.43
C ILE A 60 -0.82 -0.61 16.33
N ASP A 61 -0.35 -0.11 15.17
CA ASP A 61 -1.21 0.42 14.11
C ASP A 61 -0.64 0.31 12.66
N GLY A 62 0.19 -0.70 12.33
CA GLY A 62 0.83 -0.81 11.00
C GLY A 62 0.35 -2.00 10.14
N HIS A 63 -0.10 -1.75 8.91
CA HIS A 63 -0.32 -2.80 7.89
C HIS A 63 0.90 -2.97 6.99
N ALA A 64 1.31 -4.21 6.77
CA ALA A 64 2.32 -4.56 5.78
C ALA A 64 1.66 -5.30 4.60
N ALA A 65 2.02 -4.96 3.38
CA ALA A 65 1.54 -5.59 2.16
C ALA A 65 2.70 -6.09 1.32
N CYS A 66 2.71 -7.38 1.00
CA CYS A 66 3.61 -7.96 0.02
C CYS A 66 2.94 -7.92 -1.36
N VAL A 67 3.43 -7.05 -2.24
CA VAL A 67 2.83 -6.75 -3.54
C VAL A 67 3.69 -7.34 -4.64
N SER A 68 3.09 -8.11 -5.54
CA SER A 68 3.72 -8.51 -6.81
C SER A 68 2.91 -7.91 -7.95
N LEU A 69 3.57 -7.34 -8.95
CA LEU A 69 2.91 -6.66 -10.05
C LEU A 69 3.54 -7.03 -11.39
N LYS A 70 2.69 -7.05 -12.42
CA LYS A 70 3.03 -7.25 -13.82
C LYS A 70 2.53 -6.04 -14.60
N PHE A 71 3.39 -5.44 -15.41
CA PHE A 71 3.01 -4.30 -16.21
C PHE A 71 2.32 -4.75 -17.50
N GLU A 72 1.30 -4.02 -17.92
CA GLU A 72 0.66 -4.24 -19.21
C GLU A 72 1.62 -3.96 -20.37
N ARG A 73 2.30 -2.80 -20.33
CA ARG A 73 3.30 -2.41 -21.32
C ARG A 73 4.62 -3.14 -21.08
N GLN A 74 5.12 -3.78 -22.14
CA GLN A 74 6.36 -4.54 -22.13
C GLN A 74 7.40 -3.92 -23.11
N PRO A 75 8.70 -3.96 -22.80
CA PRO A 75 9.29 -4.56 -21.60
C PRO A 75 9.01 -3.73 -20.33
N ALA A 76 8.86 -4.42 -19.21
CA ALA A 76 8.67 -3.79 -17.91
C ALA A 76 9.83 -2.86 -17.53
N PRO A 77 9.57 -1.77 -16.76
CA PRO A 77 10.62 -0.92 -16.24
C PRO A 77 11.54 -1.67 -15.27
N SER A 78 12.83 -1.32 -15.28
CA SER A 78 13.79 -1.88 -14.33
C SER A 78 13.45 -1.50 -12.88
N ALA A 79 13.80 -2.36 -11.92
CA ALA A 79 13.59 -2.09 -10.49
C ALA A 79 14.15 -0.74 -10.04
N ARG A 80 15.30 -0.31 -10.60
CA ARG A 80 15.88 1.02 -10.36
C ARG A 80 14.94 2.13 -10.85
N ARG A 81 14.41 2.04 -12.07
CA ARG A 81 13.44 3.02 -12.58
C ARG A 81 12.19 3.09 -11.72
N CYS A 82 11.70 1.96 -11.22
CA CYS A 82 10.56 1.92 -10.31
C CYS A 82 10.86 2.61 -8.98
N ARG A 83 12.01 2.32 -8.35
CA ARG A 83 12.46 3.00 -7.13
C ARG A 83 12.54 4.51 -7.32
N ASP A 84 13.18 4.92 -8.40
CA ASP A 84 13.37 6.32 -8.76
C ASP A 84 12.04 7.03 -9.02
N ALA A 85 11.07 6.35 -9.66
CA ALA A 85 9.73 6.88 -9.87
C ALA A 85 8.98 7.08 -8.54
N LEU A 86 9.06 6.13 -7.61
CA LEU A 86 8.45 6.26 -6.28
C LEU A 86 9.10 7.37 -5.44
N ARG A 87 10.43 7.51 -5.50
CA ARG A 87 11.16 8.59 -4.80
C ARG A 87 10.79 9.98 -5.30
N ARG A 88 10.52 10.12 -6.59
CA ARG A 88 10.13 11.39 -7.22
C ARG A 88 8.62 11.64 -7.18
N PHE A 89 7.82 10.66 -6.74
CA PHE A 89 6.38 10.81 -6.68
C PHE A 89 6.02 11.95 -5.73
N THR A 90 5.17 12.86 -6.20
CA THR A 90 4.60 13.95 -5.42
C THR A 90 3.08 13.81 -5.48
N ALA A 91 2.45 13.71 -4.32
CA ALA A 91 1.00 13.64 -4.22
C ALA A 91 0.38 15.01 -4.48
N GLN A 92 -0.81 15.05 -5.07
CA GLN A 92 -1.52 16.31 -5.32
C GLN A 92 -1.73 17.15 -4.05
N ALA A 93 -1.98 16.50 -2.90
CA ALA A 93 -2.09 17.16 -1.60
C ALA A 93 -0.82 17.95 -1.21
N GLN A 94 0.36 17.46 -1.60
CA GLN A 94 1.62 18.20 -1.37
C GLN A 94 1.73 19.40 -2.30
N THR A 95 1.35 19.24 -3.58
CA THR A 95 1.33 20.34 -4.56
C THR A 95 0.36 21.45 -4.15
N LEU A 96 -0.74 21.10 -3.48
CA LEU A 96 -1.72 22.04 -2.93
C LEU A 96 -1.27 22.66 -1.59
N GLY A 97 -0.11 22.28 -1.05
CA GLY A 97 0.41 22.81 0.20
C GLY A 97 -0.38 22.40 1.44
N CYS A 98 -1.07 21.25 1.40
CA CYS A 98 -1.84 20.78 2.55
C CYS A 98 -0.90 20.55 3.76
N PRO A 99 -1.16 21.16 4.93
CA PRO A 99 -0.22 21.16 6.06
C PRO A 99 0.03 19.77 6.66
N SER A 100 -0.93 18.86 6.50
CA SER A 100 -0.84 17.48 6.99
C SER A 100 -0.26 16.50 5.95
N ALA A 101 0.05 16.97 4.73
CA ALA A 101 0.57 16.10 3.68
C ALA A 101 2.01 15.67 4.03
N PRO A 102 2.30 14.36 4.01
CA PRO A 102 3.65 13.88 4.28
C PRO A 102 4.64 14.35 3.22
N SER A 103 5.89 14.62 3.62
CA SER A 103 6.99 14.91 2.71
C SER A 103 8.25 14.12 3.12
N PRO A 104 8.74 13.18 2.29
CA PRO A 104 8.16 12.72 1.03
C PRO A 104 6.90 11.85 1.26
N PRO A 105 6.04 11.65 0.23
CA PRO A 105 4.81 10.86 0.39
C PRO A 105 5.07 9.34 0.42
N ILE A 106 6.18 8.91 -0.18
CA ILE A 106 6.62 7.52 -0.25
C ILE A 106 8.11 7.47 0.13
N MET A 107 8.44 6.71 1.16
CA MET A 107 9.82 6.42 1.55
C MET A 107 10.29 5.13 0.85
N VAL A 108 11.46 5.16 0.21
CA VAL A 108 12.00 4.00 -0.50
C VAL A 108 13.32 3.59 0.14
N TYR A 109 13.34 2.39 0.71
CA TYR A 109 14.52 1.81 1.36
C TYR A 109 15.28 0.94 0.35
N ASP A 110 16.62 1.03 0.36
CA ASP A 110 17.48 0.13 -0.43
C ASP A 110 17.90 -1.13 0.37
N GLU A 111 17.74 -1.11 1.70
CA GLU A 111 18.05 -2.23 2.58
C GLU A 111 17.06 -3.41 2.40
N GLU A 112 17.59 -4.60 2.13
CA GLU A 112 16.77 -5.81 1.89
C GLU A 112 15.84 -6.19 3.04
N ALA A 113 16.25 -5.90 4.28
CA ALA A 113 15.51 -6.27 5.48
C ALA A 113 14.58 -5.16 6.00
N ARG A 114 14.23 -4.18 5.16
CA ARG A 114 13.26 -3.10 5.42
C ARG A 114 12.06 -3.26 4.48
N PRO A 115 10.91 -2.59 4.71
CA PRO A 115 10.54 -1.96 5.97
C PRO A 115 10.23 -3.00 7.06
N ARG A 116 10.58 -2.68 8.30
CA ARG A 116 10.19 -3.45 9.49
C ARG A 116 9.10 -2.68 10.22
N PRO A 117 7.92 -3.28 10.47
CA PRO A 117 6.81 -2.59 11.16
C PRO A 117 7.21 -1.85 12.44
N ARG A 118 8.16 -2.39 13.21
CA ARG A 118 8.65 -1.79 14.45
C ARG A 118 9.54 -0.55 14.26
N LEU A 119 10.40 -0.54 13.25
CA LEU A 119 11.38 0.52 13.03
C LEU A 119 10.85 1.60 12.08
N ASP A 120 9.90 1.22 11.23
CA ASP A 120 9.39 2.04 10.14
C ASP A 120 7.89 2.38 10.27
N GLY A 121 7.20 1.92 11.32
CA GLY A 121 5.78 2.19 11.52
C GLY A 121 5.44 3.68 11.62
N ASP A 122 6.30 4.45 12.30
CA ASP A 122 6.21 5.92 12.37
C ASP A 122 6.83 6.59 11.13
N LEU A 123 7.75 5.89 10.44
CA LEU A 123 8.40 6.34 9.22
C LEU A 123 7.58 5.94 8.00
N ARG A 124 6.54 6.74 7.76
CA ARG A 124 5.60 6.67 6.63
C ARG A 124 6.12 5.92 5.38
N ASN A 125 5.40 4.87 4.98
CA ASN A 125 5.43 4.24 3.65
C ASN A 125 6.77 3.73 3.15
N GLY A 126 7.29 2.60 3.66
CA GLY A 126 8.51 1.94 3.17
C GLY A 126 8.30 0.93 2.03
N ASN A 127 9.26 0.80 1.11
CA ASN A 127 9.24 -0.18 0.00
C ASN A 127 10.60 -0.86 -0.24
N THR A 128 10.60 -2.18 -0.51
CA THR A 128 11.78 -3.01 -0.90
C THR A 128 11.48 -3.86 -2.11
N PHE A 129 12.44 -4.24 -2.96
CA PHE A 129 12.17 -4.87 -4.28
C PHE A 129 12.88 -6.22 -4.52
N SER A 130 12.17 -7.27 -4.94
CA SER A 130 12.72 -8.58 -5.41
C SER A 130 11.63 -9.48 -6.05
N GLY A 131 11.88 -10.31 -7.09
CA GLY A 131 10.89 -11.35 -7.49
C GLY A 131 10.89 -11.89 -8.95
N ILE A 132 9.99 -12.88 -9.18
CA ILE A 132 9.73 -13.65 -10.43
C ILE A 132 8.78 -12.91 -11.40
N PHE A 133 7.88 -12.07 -10.87
CA PHE A 133 7.08 -11.11 -11.64
C PHE A 133 7.92 -9.87 -11.99
N ASP A 134 7.44 -9.01 -12.90
CA ASP A 134 8.14 -7.80 -13.34
C ASP A 134 8.66 -6.94 -12.18
N LEU A 135 7.90 -6.87 -11.09
CA LEU A 135 8.30 -6.22 -9.86
C LEU A 135 7.59 -6.87 -8.67
N LYS A 136 8.30 -7.07 -7.56
CA LYS A 136 7.68 -7.38 -6.28
C LYS A 136 8.27 -6.52 -5.19
N ARG A 137 7.42 -6.09 -4.25
CA ARG A 137 7.79 -5.21 -3.15
C ARG A 137 7.05 -5.47 -1.85
N THR A 138 7.62 -5.02 -0.74
CA THR A 138 6.93 -4.96 0.57
C THR A 138 6.61 -3.51 0.91
N ALA A 139 5.33 -3.18 1.06
CA ALA A 139 4.85 -1.87 1.50
C ALA A 139 4.46 -1.90 2.98
N LEU A 140 4.67 -0.80 3.70
CA LEU A 140 4.20 -0.63 5.09
C LEU A 140 3.39 0.66 5.19
N SER A 141 2.21 0.63 5.78
CA SER A 141 1.35 1.79 5.99
C SER A 141 0.86 1.86 7.43
N HIS A 142 0.61 3.08 7.93
CA HIS A 142 0.09 3.29 9.28
C HIS A 142 -1.44 3.49 9.22
N ASN A 143 -2.17 2.56 9.82
CA ASN A 143 -3.61 2.40 9.63
C ASN A 143 -4.41 3.54 10.24
N THR A 144 -4.02 4.02 11.42
CA THR A 144 -4.75 5.09 12.11
C THR A 144 -4.36 6.48 11.63
N VAL A 145 -3.21 6.64 10.97
CA VAL A 145 -2.74 7.95 10.46
C VAL A 145 -3.18 8.22 9.02
N ILE A 146 -3.49 7.18 8.23
CA ILE A 146 -4.02 7.35 6.87
C ILE A 146 -5.50 7.74 6.87
N TYR A 147 -6.26 7.42 7.94
CA TYR A 147 -7.71 7.68 8.04
C TYR A 147 -8.11 8.75 9.07
N HIS A 148 -7.18 9.31 9.86
CA HIS A 148 -7.47 10.45 10.75
C HIS A 148 -7.00 11.77 10.13
N LEU A 149 -7.94 12.44 9.46
CA LEU A 149 -8.00 13.89 9.35
C LEU A 149 -9.41 14.26 9.83
N TYR A 150 -9.52 15.13 10.84
CA TYR A 150 -10.81 15.67 11.28
C TYR A 150 -11.54 16.36 10.13
#